data_AF-A0A087TET2-F1
#
_entry.id   AF-A0A087TET2-F1
#
_cell.length_a   1.000
_cell.length_b   1.000
_cell.length_c   1.000
_cell.angle_alpha   90.00
_cell.angle_beta   90.00
_cell.angle_gamma   90.00
#
_symmetry.space_group_name_H-M   'P 1'
#
loop_
_entity.id
_entity.type
_entity.pdbx_description
1 polymer ?
#
loop_
_entity_poly.entity_id
_entity_poly.type
_entity_poly.pdbx_seq_one_letter_code
_entity_poly.pdbx_strand_id
1 'polypeptide(L)'
;MIALVLCSIVVFSQAWGMKYTDCGSKTGKIIDVHMTGCEETDVCELKRGETYTYRVTFDSLTNTENVKTVVHGIIGGVSMPFPLPNPDACDYGNLDCPLENGKSYTYLKEFQVRNNYPLVQADVKYELQDDNED
;
A
#
# COMPACT_ATOMS: atom_id res chain seq x y z
N MET A 1 -32.96 -41.07 24.11
CA MET A 1 -32.96 -39.60 23.92
C MET A 1 -31.61 -39.22 23.32
N ILE A 2 -31.60 -38.86 22.03
CA ILE A 2 -30.39 -38.53 21.28
C ILE A 2 -30.11 -37.04 21.51
N ALA A 3 -29.01 -36.71 22.18
CA ALA A 3 -28.56 -35.33 22.34
C ALA A 3 -27.65 -34.96 21.16
N LEU A 4 -28.19 -34.21 20.20
CA LEU A 4 -27.44 -33.58 19.13
C LEU A 4 -26.69 -32.38 19.70
N VAL A 5 -25.41 -32.55 20.04
CA VAL A 5 -24.51 -31.46 20.39
C VAL A 5 -24.11 -30.76 19.10
N LEU A 6 -24.81 -29.67 18.76
CA LEU A 6 -24.42 -28.76 17.69
C LEU A 6 -23.17 -27.98 18.14
N CYS A 7 -22.00 -28.51 17.80
CA CYS A 7 -20.73 -27.84 17.96
C CYS A 7 -20.64 -26.74 16.89
N SER A 8 -21.02 -25.50 17.22
CA SER A 8 -20.83 -24.34 16.35
C SER A 8 -19.33 -24.12 16.15
N ILE A 9 -18.79 -24.56 15.01
CA ILE A 9 -17.44 -24.24 14.57
C ILE A 9 -17.43 -22.74 14.25
N VAL A 10 -16.95 -21.93 15.19
CA VAL A 10 -16.62 -20.52 14.94
C VAL A 10 -15.34 -20.54 14.11
N VAL A 11 -15.48 -20.44 12.79
CA VAL A 11 -14.34 -20.25 11.89
C VAL A 11 -13.82 -18.84 12.13
N PHE A 12 -12.74 -18.72 12.91
CA PHE A 12 -11.94 -17.50 12.97
C PHE A 12 -11.24 -17.35 11.62
N SER A 13 -11.84 -16.62 10.69
CA SER A 13 -11.14 -16.12 9.51
C SER A 13 -10.10 -15.11 10.00
N GLN A 14 -8.84 -15.55 10.12
CA GLN A 14 -7.72 -14.64 10.26
C GLN A 14 -7.64 -13.85 8.96
N ALA A 15 -7.95 -12.56 9.02
CA ALA A 15 -7.66 -11.66 7.92
C ALA A 15 -6.14 -11.51 7.86
N TRP A 16 -5.49 -12.26 6.97
CA TRP A 16 -4.08 -12.06 6.66
C TRP A 16 -3.96 -10.83 5.76
N GLY A 17 -3.18 -9.85 6.22
CA GLY A 17 -2.83 -8.66 5.47
C GLY A 17 -1.32 -8.62 5.29
N MET A 18 -0.88 -7.91 4.25
CA MET A 18 0.54 -7.66 4.02
C MET A 18 1.16 -7.03 5.28
N LYS A 19 2.33 -7.53 5.69
CA LYS A 19 3.09 -6.87 6.74
C LYS A 19 3.77 -5.62 6.18
N TYR A 20 3.62 -4.51 6.88
CA TYR A 20 4.28 -3.25 6.58
C TYR A 20 4.69 -2.54 7.88
N THR A 21 5.58 -1.55 7.77
CA THR A 21 5.95 -0.67 8.87
C THR A 21 5.59 0.76 8.49
N ASP A 22 4.79 1.44 9.32
CA ASP A 22 4.53 2.87 9.17
C ASP A 22 5.83 3.65 9.41
N CYS A 23 6.23 4.44 8.42
CA CYS A 23 7.48 5.19 8.43
C CYS A 23 7.30 6.67 8.81
N GLY A 24 6.12 7.07 9.30
CA GLY A 24 5.87 8.38 9.88
C GLY A 24 4.66 9.11 9.32
N SER A 25 3.54 8.43 9.04
CA SER A 25 2.30 9.09 8.59
C SER A 25 1.78 10.10 9.63
N LYS A 26 1.75 11.39 9.28
CA LYS A 26 1.33 12.47 10.18
C LYS A 26 -0.11 12.91 9.95
N THR A 27 -0.48 13.13 8.69
CA THR A 27 -1.78 13.67 8.27
C THR A 27 -2.69 12.60 7.65
N GLY A 28 -2.29 11.33 7.74
CA GLY A 28 -3.10 10.17 7.36
C GLY A 28 -2.89 9.01 8.32
N LYS A 29 -3.84 8.08 8.31
CA LYS A 29 -3.76 6.82 9.08
C LYS A 29 -3.99 5.63 8.16
N ILE A 30 -3.00 4.76 8.07
CA ILE A 30 -3.07 3.55 7.24
C ILE A 30 -4.07 2.56 7.88
N ILE A 31 -4.98 2.04 7.06
CA ILE A 31 -5.99 1.04 7.45
C ILE A 31 -5.62 -0.33 6.89
N ASP A 32 -5.27 -0.40 5.60
CA ASP A 32 -4.92 -1.64 4.91
C ASP A 32 -3.87 -1.37 3.84
N VAL A 33 -2.95 -2.31 3.67
CA VAL A 33 -1.98 -2.33 2.58
C VAL A 33 -2.09 -3.68 1.89
N HIS A 34 -2.19 -3.65 0.57
CA HIS A 34 -2.34 -4.83 -0.24
C HIS A 34 -1.45 -4.76 -1.48
N MET A 35 -0.82 -5.88 -1.81
CA MET A 35 -0.15 -6.10 -3.09
C MET A 35 -0.53 -7.47 -3.60
N THR A 36 -0.93 -7.55 -4.87
CA THR A 36 -1.27 -8.82 -5.51
C THR A 36 -0.15 -9.84 -5.36
N GLY A 37 -0.44 -11.00 -4.77
CA GLY A 37 0.48 -12.12 -4.63
C GLY A 37 1.44 -12.01 -3.45
N CYS A 38 1.23 -11.04 -2.54
CA CYS A 38 2.05 -10.83 -1.34
C CYS A 38 1.24 -10.69 -0.05
N GLU A 39 0.06 -11.30 0.01
CA GLU A 39 -0.90 -11.14 1.10
C GLU A 39 -0.49 -11.89 2.39
N GLU A 40 0.36 -12.92 2.29
CA GLU A 40 0.72 -13.82 3.40
C GLU A 40 2.24 -13.93 3.65
N THR A 41 3.05 -13.01 3.10
CA THR A 41 4.51 -13.09 3.15
C THR A 41 5.16 -11.82 3.72
N ASP A 42 6.28 -12.02 4.41
CA ASP A 42 7.13 -10.94 4.92
C ASP A 42 8.04 -10.34 3.84
N VAL A 43 8.28 -11.12 2.77
CA VAL A 43 9.09 -10.70 1.62
C VAL A 43 8.27 -10.93 0.35
N CYS A 44 8.01 -9.85 -0.37
CA CYS A 44 7.21 -9.87 -1.59
C CYS A 44 8.10 -10.17 -2.80
N GLU A 45 7.97 -11.37 -3.38
CA GLU A 45 8.72 -11.75 -4.57
C GLU A 45 8.07 -11.21 -5.84
N LEU A 46 8.58 -10.08 -6.33
CA LEU A 46 8.11 -9.49 -7.58
C LEU A 46 8.96 -9.96 -8.77
N LYS A 47 8.32 -10.58 -9.76
CA LYS A 47 8.96 -11.10 -10.96
C LYS A 47 9.02 -10.05 -12.06
N ARG A 48 10.18 -10.00 -12.72
CA ARG A 48 10.38 -9.19 -13.93
C ARG A 48 9.41 -9.59 -15.03
N GLY A 49 8.90 -8.58 -15.75
CA GLY A 49 7.93 -8.73 -16.82
C GLY A 49 6.48 -8.80 -16.33
N GLU A 50 6.25 -9.09 -15.05
CA GLU A 50 4.91 -9.17 -14.46
C GLU A 50 4.42 -7.81 -13.97
N THR A 51 3.10 -7.73 -13.84
CA THR A 51 2.37 -6.55 -13.42
C THR A 51 1.69 -6.84 -12.07
N TYR A 52 1.80 -5.89 -11.15
CA TYR A 52 1.26 -6.00 -9.80
C TYR A 52 0.37 -4.79 -9.49
N THR A 53 -0.63 -5.01 -8.64
CA THR A 53 -1.51 -3.97 -8.14
C THR A 53 -1.19 -3.71 -6.67
N TYR A 54 -0.76 -2.49 -6.38
CA TYR A 54 -0.59 -1.94 -5.04
C TYR A 54 -1.84 -1.16 -4.64
N ARG A 55 -2.32 -1.38 -3.42
CA ARG A 55 -3.46 -0.67 -2.86
C ARG A 55 -3.17 -0.28 -1.42
N VAL A 56 -3.50 0.96 -1.08
CA VAL A 56 -3.45 1.47 0.29
C VAL A 56 -4.80 2.10 0.62
N THR A 57 -5.43 1.58 1.68
CA THR A 57 -6.61 2.21 2.27
C THR A 57 -6.16 3.01 3.47
N PHE A 58 -6.56 4.28 3.55
CA PHE A 58 -6.18 5.18 4.64
C PHE A 58 -7.30 6.14 4.99
N ASP A 59 -7.33 6.60 6.24
CA ASP A 59 -8.13 7.73 6.65
C ASP A 59 -7.30 9.01 6.48
N SER A 60 -7.84 10.02 5.79
CA SER A 60 -7.25 11.36 5.77
C SER A 60 -7.53 12.06 7.10
N LEU A 61 -6.51 12.65 7.72
CA LEU A 61 -6.63 13.45 8.94
C LEU A 61 -6.47 14.95 8.66
N THR A 62 -6.46 15.33 7.39
CA THR A 62 -6.35 16.71 6.90
C THR A 62 -7.21 16.92 5.66
N ASN A 63 -7.48 18.19 5.32
CA ASN A 63 -8.00 18.54 4.01
C ASN A 63 -6.80 18.78 3.08
N THR A 64 -6.84 18.27 1.86
CA THR A 64 -5.79 18.53 0.87
C THR A 64 -6.35 18.55 -0.54
N GLU A 65 -5.86 19.49 -1.34
CA GLU A 65 -6.27 19.65 -2.74
C GLU A 65 -5.52 18.69 -3.66
N ASN A 66 -4.28 18.34 -3.31
CA ASN A 66 -3.42 17.49 -4.13
C ASN A 66 -2.75 16.41 -3.28
N VAL A 67 -2.50 15.26 -3.90
CA VAL A 67 -1.74 14.18 -3.27
C VAL A 67 -0.63 13.75 -4.21
N LYS A 68 0.60 13.74 -3.70
CA LYS A 68 1.79 13.36 -4.46
C LYS A 68 2.34 12.03 -3.97
N THR A 69 2.57 11.11 -4.90
CA THR A 69 3.19 9.82 -4.64
C THR A 69 4.72 9.95 -4.71
N VAL A 70 5.41 9.49 -3.67
CA VAL A 70 6.87 9.42 -3.61
C VAL A 70 7.30 8.00 -3.23
N VAL A 71 8.25 7.43 -3.98
CA VAL A 71 8.70 6.06 -3.79
C VAL A 71 10.21 6.01 -3.75
N HIS A 72 10.75 5.27 -2.77
CA HIS A 72 12.17 4.99 -2.65
C HIS A 72 12.42 3.49 -2.51
N GLY A 73 13.48 3.01 -3.15
CA GLY A 73 14.05 1.69 -2.91
C GLY A 73 15.28 1.81 -2.02
N ILE A 74 15.34 1.01 -0.95
CA ILE A 74 16.44 1.01 0.01
C ILE A 74 17.22 -0.29 -0.17
N ILE A 75 18.48 -0.18 -0.59
CA ILE A 75 19.35 -1.33 -0.84
C ILE A 75 20.62 -1.14 0.00
N GLY A 76 20.90 -2.08 0.91
CA GLY A 76 22.05 -1.99 1.80
C GLY A 76 22.06 -0.73 2.68
N GLY A 77 20.88 -0.24 3.06
CA GLY A 77 20.71 0.99 3.85
C GLY A 77 20.79 2.30 3.06
N VAL A 78 21.07 2.26 1.75
CA VAL A 78 21.07 3.44 0.89
C VAL A 78 19.69 3.61 0.26
N SER A 79 19.04 4.73 0.53
CA SER A 79 17.74 5.09 -0.06
C SER A 79 17.93 5.75 -1.42
N MET A 80 17.29 5.21 -2.46
CA MET A 80 17.34 5.72 -3.83
C MET A 80 15.93 6.03 -4.33
N PRO A 81 15.70 7.18 -4.98
CA PRO A 81 14.39 7.54 -5.50
C PRO A 81 14.00 6.60 -6.66
N PHE A 82 12.74 6.18 -6.67
CA PHE A 82 12.14 5.43 -7.77
C PHE A 82 11.24 6.38 -8.59
N PRO A 83 11.65 6.78 -9.81
CA PRO A 83 10.90 7.75 -10.59
C PRO A 83 9.59 7.15 -11.10
N LEU A 84 8.47 7.78 -10.72
CA LEU A 84 7.15 7.45 -11.23
C LEU A 84 6.87 8.19 -12.54
N PRO A 85 6.16 7.58 -13.52
CA PRO A 85 5.75 8.27 -14.74
C PRO A 85 4.86 9.49 -14.48
N ASN A 86 3.96 9.37 -13.50
CA ASN A 86 3.15 10.47 -12.97
C ASN A 86 3.07 10.31 -11.45
N PRO A 87 3.58 11.27 -10.65
CA PRO A 87 3.48 11.23 -9.21
C PRO A 87 2.15 11.75 -8.68
N ASP A 88 1.31 12.40 -9.49
CA ASP A 88 0.01 12.91 -9.04
C ASP A 88 -0.96 11.74 -8.74
N ALA A 89 -1.31 11.57 -7.47
CA ALA A 89 -2.19 10.51 -7.02
C ALA A 89 -3.68 10.84 -7.24
N CYS A 90 -4.04 12.12 -7.33
CA CYS A 90 -5.39 12.55 -7.69
C CYS A 90 -5.71 12.15 -9.14
N ASP A 91 -4.75 12.34 -10.03
CA ASP A 91 -4.91 11.98 -11.44
C ASP A 91 -4.66 10.48 -11.72
N TYR A 92 -3.72 9.87 -11.00
CA TYR A 92 -3.11 8.59 -11.40
C TYR A 92 -3.13 7.50 -10.34
N GLY A 93 -3.71 7.79 -9.17
CA GLY A 93 -3.76 6.93 -7.98
C GLY A 93 -5.17 6.54 -7.53
N ASN A 94 -6.21 6.80 -8.34
CA ASN A 94 -7.61 6.54 -8.00
C ASN A 94 -8.09 7.31 -6.74
N LEU A 95 -7.61 8.55 -6.59
CA LEU A 95 -8.06 9.45 -5.52
C LEU A 95 -8.86 10.60 -6.11
N ASP A 96 -10.14 10.71 -5.73
CA ASP A 96 -10.97 11.85 -6.11
C ASP A 96 -10.70 13.02 -5.17
N CYS A 97 -9.81 13.92 -5.59
CA CYS A 97 -9.44 15.12 -4.84
C CYS A 97 -10.46 16.27 -5.05
N PRO A 98 -10.61 17.20 -4.09
CA PRO A 98 -9.85 17.29 -2.83
C PRO A 98 -10.22 16.19 -1.82
N LEU A 99 -9.24 15.78 -1.02
CA LEU A 99 -9.47 14.90 0.12
C LEU A 99 -9.94 15.72 1.31
N GLU A 100 -10.90 15.17 2.06
CA GLU A 100 -11.47 15.79 3.24
C GLU A 100 -11.03 15.05 4.52
N ASN A 101 -10.80 15.83 5.58
CA ASN A 101 -10.47 15.32 6.90
C ASN A 101 -11.57 14.41 7.44
N GLY A 102 -11.17 13.25 7.98
CA GLY A 102 -12.04 12.26 8.59
C GLY A 102 -12.70 11.30 7.61
N LYS A 103 -12.35 11.35 6.31
CA LYS A 103 -12.82 10.41 5.29
C LYS A 103 -11.78 9.34 4.96
N SER A 104 -12.27 8.16 4.63
CA SER A 104 -11.44 7.04 4.17
C SER A 104 -11.32 7.04 2.65
N TYR A 105 -10.11 6.80 2.16
CA TYR A 105 -9.78 6.76 0.74
C TYR A 105 -8.99 5.50 0.41
N THR A 106 -8.95 5.16 -0.88
CA THR A 106 -8.21 4.01 -1.38
C THR A 106 -7.35 4.43 -2.57
N TYR A 107 -6.05 4.54 -2.31
CA TYR A 107 -5.06 4.66 -3.37
C TYR A 107 -4.89 3.31 -4.05
N LEU A 108 -4.87 3.29 -5.38
CA LEU A 108 -4.69 2.07 -6.17
C LEU A 108 -3.76 2.35 -7.36
N LYS A 109 -2.72 1.52 -7.49
CA LYS A 109 -1.76 1.62 -8.59
C LYS A 109 -1.36 0.26 -9.14
N GLU A 110 -1.49 0.13 -10.46
CA GLU A 110 -0.88 -0.96 -11.22
C GLU A 110 0.50 -0.54 -11.74
N PHE A 111 1.50 -1.41 -11.59
CA PHE A 111 2.85 -1.19 -12.12
C PHE A 111 3.48 -2.49 -12.62
N GLN A 112 4.31 -2.35 -13.67
CA GLN A 112 5.10 -3.46 -14.20
C GLN A 112 6.51 -3.44 -13.63
N VAL A 113 7.01 -4.59 -13.18
CA VAL A 113 8.42 -4.78 -12.85
C VAL A 113 9.20 -4.98 -14.14
N ARG A 114 9.96 -3.98 -14.57
CA ARG A 114 10.64 -4.03 -15.87
C ARG A 114 11.77 -5.06 -15.88
N ASN A 115 11.99 -5.68 -17.05
CA ASN A 115 13.04 -6.69 -17.24
C ASN A 115 14.46 -6.20 -16.93
N ASN A 116 14.70 -4.90 -17.00
CA ASN A 116 16.00 -4.28 -16.71
C ASN A 116 16.20 -3.92 -15.23
N TYR A 117 15.20 -4.10 -14.35
CA TYR A 117 15.37 -3.84 -12.92
C TYR A 117 16.29 -4.89 -12.30
N PRO A 118 17.21 -4.54 -11.38
CA PRO A 118 18.17 -5.48 -10.80
C PRO A 118 17.48 -6.61 -9.99
N LEU A 119 18.12 -7.80 -9.90
CA LEU A 119 17.66 -8.88 -9.01
C LEU A 119 18.28 -8.66 -7.63
N VAL A 120 17.56 -7.94 -6.77
CA VAL A 120 18.01 -7.59 -5.43
C VAL A 120 16.81 -7.58 -4.49
N GLN A 121 17.07 -7.85 -3.22
CA GLN A 121 16.13 -7.52 -2.15
C GLN A 121 16.29 -6.03 -1.82
N ALA A 122 15.16 -5.34 -1.69
CA ALA A 122 15.11 -3.93 -1.31
C ALA A 122 13.93 -3.70 -0.39
N ASP A 123 14.09 -2.82 0.60
CA ASP A 123 12.94 -2.27 1.31
C ASP A 123 12.33 -1.16 0.45
N VAL A 124 11.01 -1.10 0.39
CA VAL A 124 10.30 -0.07 -0.38
C VAL A 124 9.67 0.91 0.60
N LYS A 125 10.05 2.19 0.49
CA LYS A 125 9.38 3.29 1.19
C LYS A 125 8.41 3.94 0.22
N TYR A 126 7.13 3.97 0.60
CA TYR A 126 6.04 4.50 -0.20
C TYR A 126 5.32 5.60 0.58
N GLU A 127 5.16 6.78 -0.02
CA GLU A 127 4.64 7.97 0.63
C GLU A 127 3.54 8.59 -0.25
N LEU A 128 2.42 8.95 0.37
CA LEU A 128 1.38 9.80 -0.21
C LEU A 128 1.44 11.12 0.56
N GLN A 129 1.95 12.15 -0.10
CA GLN A 129 2.21 13.45 0.49
C GLN A 129 1.07 14.42 0.17
N ASP A 130 0.60 15.15 1.19
CA ASP A 130 -0.36 16.24 1.01
C ASP A 130 0.31 17.52 0.46
N ASP A 131 -0.45 18.61 0.37
CA ASP A 131 0.04 19.91 -0.12
C ASP A 131 1.23 20.50 0.68
N ASN A 132 1.47 20.02 1.92
CA ASN A 132 2.58 20.44 2.79
C ASN A 132 3.77 19.47 2.76
N GLU A 133 3.73 18.45 1.89
CA GLU A 133 4.74 17.40 1.81
C GLU A 133 4.81 16.49 3.07
N ASP A 134 3.73 16.43 3.85
CA ASP A 134 3.59 15.61 5.06
C ASP A 134 3.04 14.20 4.80
#